data_AF-A0AA89LSU1-F1
#
_entry.id   AF-A0AA89LSU1-F1
#
_cell.length_a   1.000
_cell.length_b   1.000
_cell.length_c   1.000
_cell.angle_alpha   90.00
_cell.angle_beta   90.00
_cell.angle_gamma   90.00
#
_symmetry.space_group_name_H-M   'P 1'
#
loop_
_entity.id
_entity.type
_entity.pdbx_description
1 polymer ?
#
loop_
_entity_poly.entity_id
_entity_poly.type
_entity_poly.pdbx_seq_one_letter_code
_entity_poly.pdbx_strand_id
1 'polypeptide(L)'
;MSESLVRFETALEILNSMIGFVVGEIALEENKRQPDRVMLGHLHIKRQLLAFERRTLDACDDAAIERVCRDYGKYLKRLRAGKTLVNESLADRTPKGEN
;
A
#
# COMPACT_ATOMS: atom_id res chain seq x y z
N MET A 1 -4.56 21.43 -16.69
CA MET A 1 -4.68 20.52 -15.53
C MET A 1 -4.19 21.28 -14.32
N SER A 2 -4.98 21.40 -13.25
CA SER A 2 -4.49 22.04 -12.02
C SER A 2 -3.51 21.11 -11.31
N GLU A 3 -2.55 21.67 -10.58
CA GLU A 3 -1.56 20.90 -9.82
C GLU A 3 -2.21 19.92 -8.83
N SER A 4 -3.34 20.31 -8.23
CA SER A 4 -4.15 19.45 -7.35
C SER A 4 -4.67 18.19 -8.08
N LEU A 5 -5.18 18.33 -9.31
CA LEU A 5 -5.68 17.20 -10.09
C LEU A 5 -4.55 16.21 -10.43
N VAL A 6 -3.36 16.72 -10.77
CA VAL A 6 -2.18 15.88 -11.05
C VAL A 6 -1.77 15.08 -9.81
N ARG A 7 -1.77 15.71 -8.62
CA ARG A 7 -1.44 15.03 -7.36
C ARG A 7 -2.47 13.96 -7.01
N PHE A 8 -3.75 14.25 -7.22
CA PHE A 8 -4.82 13.27 -7.01
C PHE A 8 -4.69 12.06 -7.94
N GLU A 9 -4.48 12.27 -9.25
CA GLU A 9 -4.25 11.19 -10.21
C GLU A 9 -3.02 10.36 -9.85
N THR A 10 -1.93 11.02 -9.44
CA THR A 10 -0.72 10.35 -8.95
C THR A 10 -1.02 9.45 -7.75
N ALA A 11 -1.82 9.93 -6.79
CA ALA A 11 -2.23 9.13 -5.64
C ALA A 11 -3.05 7.90 -6.04
N LEU A 12 -3.97 8.05 -7.00
CA LEU A 12 -4.75 6.93 -7.53
C LEU A 12 -3.88 5.89 -8.24
N GLU A 13 -2.88 6.30 -9.00
CA GLU A 13 -1.91 5.41 -9.65
C GLU A 13 -1.06 4.64 -8.65
N ILE A 14 -0.64 5.30 -7.57
CA ILE A 14 0.09 4.67 -6.47
C ILE A 14 -0.77 3.60 -5.80
N LEU A 15 -2.04 3.90 -5.50
CA LEU A 15 -2.97 2.93 -4.92
C LEU A 15 -3.21 1.74 -5.87
N ASN A 16 -3.39 1.99 -7.16
CA ASN A 16 -3.53 0.93 -8.16
C ASN A 16 -2.29 0.04 -8.22
N SER A 17 -1.09 0.62 -8.16
CA SER A 17 0.17 -0.11 -8.13
C SER A 17 0.29 -0.98 -6.86
N MET A 18 -0.13 -0.47 -5.71
CA MET A 18 -0.17 -1.24 -4.45
C MET A 18 -1.14 -2.41 -4.52
N ILE A 19 -2.35 -2.20 -5.08
CA ILE A 19 -3.33 -3.27 -5.28
C ILE A 19 -2.77 -4.34 -6.21
N GLY A 20 -2.17 -3.93 -7.34
CA GLY A 20 -1.53 -4.84 -8.30
C GLY A 20 -0.43 -5.68 -7.65
N PHE A 21 0.43 -5.06 -6.83
CA PHE A 21 1.44 -5.77 -6.06
C PHE A 21 0.83 -6.82 -5.13
N VAL A 22 -0.16 -6.46 -4.32
CA VAL A 22 -0.81 -7.40 -3.39
C VAL A 22 -1.50 -8.54 -4.13
N VAL A 23 -2.13 -8.27 -5.28
CA VAL A 23 -2.71 -9.33 -6.14
C VAL A 23 -1.62 -10.28 -6.67
N GLY A 24 -0.46 -9.75 -7.05
CA GLY A 24 0.71 -10.56 -7.42
C GLY A 24 1.17 -11.46 -6.28
N GLU A 25 1.31 -10.93 -5.07
CA GLU A 25 1.70 -11.70 -3.88
C GLU A 25 0.69 -12.80 -3.55
N ILE A 26 -0.62 -12.52 -3.68
CA ILE A 26 -1.68 -13.54 -3.53
C ILE A 26 -1.45 -14.67 -4.53
N ALA A 27 -1.30 -14.34 -5.81
CA ALA A 27 -1.10 -15.35 -6.85
C ALA A 27 0.18 -16.17 -6.63
N LEU A 28 1.27 -15.55 -6.16
CA LEU A 28 2.50 -16.27 -5.81
C LEU A 28 2.30 -17.23 -4.64
N GLU A 29 1.58 -16.80 -3.60
CA GLU A 29 1.28 -17.63 -2.43
C GLU A 29 0.34 -18.80 -2.78
N GLU A 30 -0.73 -18.54 -3.54
CA GLU A 30 -1.68 -19.55 -4.00
C GLU A 30 -1.03 -20.64 -4.87
N ASN A 31 0.02 -20.29 -5.62
CA ASN A 31 0.75 -21.23 -6.47
C ASN A 31 1.78 -22.09 -5.70
N LYS A 32 2.02 -21.86 -4.40
CA LYS A 32 2.91 -22.73 -3.62
C LYS A 32 2.30 -24.12 -3.47
N ARG A 33 3.17 -25.14 -3.34
CA ARG A 33 2.74 -26.53 -3.08
C ARG A 33 1.89 -26.67 -1.82
N GLN A 34 2.16 -25.83 -0.81
CA GLN A 34 1.36 -25.69 0.40
C GLN A 34 1.18 -24.19 0.68
N PRO A 35 0.08 -23.57 0.23
CA PRO A 35 -0.17 -22.15 0.49
C PRO A 35 -0.39 -21.86 1.97
N ASP A 36 0.20 -20.78 2.47
CA ASP A 36 -0.03 -20.27 3.81
C ASP A 36 -1.36 -19.52 3.85
N ARG A 37 -2.36 -20.16 4.49
CA ARG A 37 -3.72 -19.61 4.63
C ARG A 37 -3.77 -18.34 5.48
N VAL A 38 -2.89 -18.19 6.47
CA VAL A 38 -2.83 -16.99 7.31
C VAL A 38 -2.29 -15.82 6.49
N MET A 39 -1.21 -16.05 5.74
CA MET A 39 -0.67 -15.05 4.82
C MET A 39 -1.69 -14.63 3.76
N LEU A 40 -2.39 -15.58 3.13
CA LEU A 40 -3.46 -15.28 2.18
C LEU A 40 -4.58 -14.43 2.81
N GLY A 41 -5.00 -14.75 4.04
CA GLY A 41 -5.97 -13.95 4.79
C GLY A 41 -5.51 -12.50 4.95
N HIS A 42 -4.26 -12.29 5.38
CA HIS A 42 -3.70 -10.95 5.50
C HIS A 42 -3.61 -10.20 4.17
N LEU A 43 -3.23 -10.88 3.09
CA LEU A 43 -3.15 -10.27 1.76
C LEU A 43 -4.52 -9.88 1.23
N HIS A 44 -5.56 -10.69 1.44
CA HIS A 44 -6.93 -10.35 1.05
C HIS A 44 -7.46 -9.15 1.82
N ILE A 45 -7.24 -9.08 3.15
CA ILE A 45 -7.62 -7.93 3.97
C ILE A 45 -6.91 -6.68 3.46
N LYS A 46 -5.60 -6.75 3.22
CA LYS A 46 -4.82 -5.62 2.69
C LYS A 46 -5.34 -5.14 1.34
N ARG A 47 -5.68 -6.07 0.43
CA ARG A 47 -6.29 -5.74 -0.88
C ARG A 47 -7.62 -5.01 -0.70
N GLN A 48 -8.47 -5.46 0.21
CA GLN A 48 -9.77 -4.82 0.48
C GLN A 48 -9.60 -3.41 1.04
N LEU A 49 -8.69 -3.21 2.00
CA LEU A 49 -8.40 -1.90 2.57
C LEU A 49 -7.89 -0.92 1.50
N LEU A 50 -6.95 -1.33 0.65
CA LEU A 50 -6.43 -0.50 -0.44
C LEU A 50 -7.52 -0.17 -1.48
N ALA A 51 -8.37 -1.14 -1.81
CA ALA A 51 -9.49 -0.91 -2.72
C ALA A 51 -10.53 0.05 -2.14
N PHE A 52 -10.78 -0.02 -0.82
CA PHE A 52 -11.64 0.93 -0.13
C PHE A 52 -11.01 2.33 -0.14
N GLU A 53 -9.75 2.46 0.29
CA GLU A 53 -9.05 3.75 0.32
C GLU A 53 -9.01 4.41 -1.07
N ARG A 54 -8.79 3.65 -2.14
CA ARG A 54 -8.91 4.14 -3.52
C ARG A 54 -10.29 4.68 -3.85
N ARG A 55 -11.36 3.96 -3.48
CA ARG A 55 -12.74 4.36 -3.80
C ARG A 55 -13.18 5.59 -3.03
N THR A 56 -12.64 5.79 -1.84
CA THR A 56 -13.01 6.89 -0.94
C THR A 56 -12.04 8.07 -0.98
N LEU A 57 -10.97 8.01 -1.78
CA LEU A 57 -10.03 9.12 -1.90
C LEU A 57 -10.71 10.29 -2.61
N ASP A 58 -10.75 11.43 -1.94
CA ASP A 58 -11.34 12.67 -2.45
C ASP A 58 -10.26 13.56 -3.08
N ALA A 59 -10.58 14.20 -4.21
CA ALA A 59 -9.67 15.10 -4.92
C ALA A 59 -9.39 16.42 -4.17
N CYS A 60 -10.27 16.78 -3.22
CA CYS A 60 -10.15 17.95 -2.37
C CYS A 60 -9.46 17.65 -1.01
N ASP A 61 -9.19 16.38 -0.70
CA ASP A 61 -8.49 15.98 0.54
C ASP A 61 -6.97 15.91 0.30
N ASP A 62 -6.33 17.08 0.28
CA ASP A 62 -4.88 17.21 0.05
C ASP A 62 -4.06 16.41 1.07
N ALA A 63 -4.53 16.29 2.32
CA ALA A 63 -3.85 15.56 3.37
C ALA A 63 -3.86 14.05 3.10
N ALA A 64 -5.00 13.51 2.64
CA ALA A 64 -5.08 12.12 2.23
C ALA A 64 -4.25 11.82 0.97
N ILE A 65 -4.29 12.71 -0.02
CA ILE A 65 -3.47 12.60 -1.24
C ILE A 65 -1.99 12.58 -0.87
N GLU A 66 -1.53 13.49 0.00
CA GLU A 66 -0.13 13.53 0.41
C GLU A 66 0.28 12.28 1.18
N ARG A 67 -0.57 11.77 2.09
CA ARG A 67 -0.31 10.52 2.82
C ARG A 67 -0.11 9.35 1.86
N VAL A 68 -1.00 9.17 0.88
CA VAL A 68 -0.90 8.11 -0.12
C VAL A 68 0.41 8.23 -0.91
N CYS A 69 0.70 9.42 -1.43
CA CYS A 69 1.91 9.67 -2.21
C CYS A 69 3.19 9.42 -1.40
N ARG A 70 3.21 9.83 -0.14
CA ARG A 70 4.38 9.67 0.74
C ARG A 70 4.56 8.23 1.18
N ASP A 71 3.54 7.61 1.73
CA ASP A 71 3.68 6.34 2.44
C ASP A 71 3.78 5.18 1.44
N TYR A 72 2.83 5.08 0.51
CA TYR A 72 2.84 4.03 -0.51
C TYR A 72 3.84 4.30 -1.64
N GLY A 73 4.06 5.57 -2.00
CA GLY A 73 5.10 5.92 -2.98
C GLY A 73 6.51 5.54 -2.52
N LYS A 74 6.84 5.76 -1.23
CA LYS A 74 8.11 5.29 -0.64
C LYS A 74 8.21 3.77 -0.65
N TYR A 75 7.12 3.07 -0.31
CA TYR A 75 7.09 1.60 -0.34
C TYR A 75 7.37 1.05 -1.73
N LEU A 76 6.67 1.54 -2.76
CA LEU A 76 6.87 1.11 -4.15
C LEU A 76 8.28 1.40 -4.65
N LYS A 77 8.87 2.54 -4.28
CA LYS A 77 10.27 2.86 -4.62
C LYS A 77 11.25 1.84 -4.02
N ARG A 78 11.05 1.43 -2.77
CA ARG A 78 11.90 0.41 -2.11
C ARG A 78 11.74 -0.96 -2.78
N LEU A 79 10.49 -1.35 -3.09
CA LEU A 79 10.18 -2.60 -3.78
C LEU A 79 10.87 -2.68 -5.15
N ARG A 80 10.74 -1.63 -5.97
CA ARG A 80 11.38 -1.55 -7.31
C ARG A 80 12.90 -1.56 -7.25
N ALA A 81 13.49 -1.11 -6.15
CA ALA A 81 14.93 -1.18 -5.91
C ALA A 81 15.41 -2.59 -5.47
N GLY A 82 14.53 -3.61 -5.49
CA GLY A 82 14.86 -4.98 -5.08
C GLY A 82 15.02 -5.16 -3.57
N LYS A 83 14.59 -4.18 -2.76
CA LYS A 83 14.60 -4.29 -1.30
C LYS A 83 13.29 -4.94 -0.84
N THR A 84 13.29 -6.27 -0.72
CA THR A 84 12.17 -7.01 -0.11
C THR A 84 12.20 -6.80 1.41
N LEU A 85 11.26 -6.02 1.94
CA LEU A 85 11.08 -5.82 3.39
C LEU A 85 10.13 -6.89 3.96
N VAL A 86 10.49 -8.17 3.83
CA VAL A 86 9.87 -9.15 4.72
C VAL A 86 10.39 -8.82 6.13
N ASN A 87 9.51 -8.29 6.99
CA ASN A 87 9.72 -7.86 8.39
C ASN A 87 9.88 -6.36 8.72
N GLU A 88 9.18 -5.44 8.04
CA GLU A 88 8.80 -4.19 8.74
C GLU A 88 7.36 -4.33 9.25
N SER A 89 7.24 -4.91 10.44
CA SER A 89 6.00 -4.91 11.22
C SER A 89 5.50 -3.49 11.42
N LEU A 90 4.20 -3.26 11.25
CA LEU A 90 3.49 -2.03 11.62
C LEU A 90 3.62 -1.66 13.12
N ALA A 91 4.28 -2.50 13.93
CA ALA A 91 4.53 -2.28 15.35
C ALA A 91 5.54 -1.16 15.66
N ASP A 92 6.30 -0.65 14.69
CA ASP A 92 7.30 0.40 14.95
C ASP A 92 6.72 1.83 15.03
N ARG A 93 5.38 1.94 15.10
CA ARG A 93 4.67 3.21 15.37
C ARG A 93 4.24 3.35 16.83
N THR A 94 5.03 2.82 17.76
CA THR A 94 4.89 3.23 19.17
C THR A 94 5.70 4.52 19.33
N PRO A 95 5.10 5.68 19.65
CA PRO A 95 5.90 6.83 20.04
C PRO A 95 6.63 6.43 21.32
N LYS A 96 7.96 6.40 21.29
CA LYS A 96 8.74 6.41 22.52
C LYS A 96 8.44 7.72 23.24
N GLY A 97 7.49 7.65 24.17
CA GLY A 97 7.45 8.58 25.28
C GLY A 97 8.65 8.27 26.15
N GLU A 98 9.61 9.17 26.17
CA GLU A 98 10.65 9.29 27.20
C GLU A 98 10.82 10.81 27.40
N ASN A 99 10.08 11.39 28.34
CA ASN A 99 10.44 11.67 29.75
C ASN A 99 11.22 12.99 29.89
#